data_AF-A9KX00-F1
#
_entry.id   AF-A9KX00-F1
#
_cell.length_a   1.000
_cell.length_b   1.000
_cell.length_c   1.000
_cell.angle_alpha   90.00
_cell.angle_beta   90.00
_cell.angle_gamma   90.00
#
_symmetry.space_group_name_H-M   'P 1'
#
loop_
_entity.id
_entity.type
_entity.pdbx_description
1 polymer ?
#
loop_
_entity_poly.entity_id
_entity_poly.type
_entity_poly.pdbx_seq_one_letter_code
_entity_poly.pdbx_strand_id
1 'polypeptide(L)' 'MTKTLTFAVLHFSVAFTVTYLLTGSVIVGGAVALVEPAINTVVFYFHDKVWKRIEAKKQHELDAIPA' A
#
# COMPACT_ATOMS: atom_id res chain seq x y z
N MET A 1 2.12 -7.93 19.64
CA MET A 1 3.19 -8.18 18.67
C MET A 1 3.03 -9.50 17.92
N THR A 2 2.57 -10.59 18.55
CA THR A 2 2.38 -11.89 17.88
C THR A 2 1.41 -11.82 16.70
N LYS A 3 0.26 -11.12 16.83
CA LYS A 3 -0.73 -10.97 15.74
C LYS A 3 -0.12 -10.33 14.48
N THR A 4 0.70 -9.30 14.64
CA THR A 4 1.35 -8.59 13.53
C THR A 4 2.34 -9.51 12.81
N LEU A 5 3.10 -10.31 13.56
CA LEU A 5 4.04 -11.28 12.99
C LEU A 5 3.32 -12.42 12.27
N THR A 6 2.25 -12.98 12.86
CA THR A 6 1.46 -14.03 12.20
C THR A 6 0.80 -13.52 10.92
N PHE A 7 0.36 -12.27 10.90
CA PHE A 7 -0.22 -11.65 9.73
C PHE A 7 0.81 -11.45 8.61
N ALA A 8 2.02 -11.00 8.94
CA ALA A 8 3.12 -10.90 7.99
C ALA A 8 3.46 -12.27 7.40
N VAL A 9 3.67 -13.29 8.24
CA VAL A 9 4.01 -14.64 7.77
C VAL A 9 2.90 -15.22 6.88
N LEU A 10 1.62 -15.04 7.23
CA LEU A 10 0.50 -15.47 6.41
C LEU A 10 0.53 -14.80 5.03
N HIS A 11 0.75 -13.48 5.00
CA HIS A 11 0.81 -12.71 3.76
C HIS A 11 1.94 -13.16 2.84
N PHE A 12 3.17 -13.27 3.36
CA PHE A 12 4.31 -13.80 2.60
C PHE A 12 4.05 -15.22 2.09
N SER A 13 3.45 -16.08 2.92
CA SER A 13 3.17 -17.47 2.55
C SER A 13 2.13 -17.55 1.43
N VAL A 14 1.05 -16.76 1.49
CA VAL A 14 0.00 -16.74 0.46
C VAL A 14 0.53 -16.13 -0.83
N ALA A 15 1.18 -14.97 -0.78
CA ALA A 15 1.75 -14.30 -1.95
C ALA A 15 2.77 -15.20 -2.66
N PHE A 16 3.66 -15.83 -1.90
CA PHE A 16 4.63 -16.79 -2.43
C PHE A 16 3.94 -18.02 -3.04
N THR A 17 3.00 -18.64 -2.33
CA THR A 17 2.34 -19.88 -2.77
C THR A 17 1.52 -19.67 -4.05
N VAL A 18 0.72 -18.60 -4.10
CA VAL A 18 -0.10 -18.27 -5.28
C VAL A 18 0.79 -17.97 -6.49
N THR A 19 1.82 -17.15 -6.30
CA THR A 19 2.74 -16.78 -7.40
C THR A 19 3.56 -17.99 -7.86
N TYR A 20 4.01 -18.83 -6.94
CA TYR A 20 4.71 -20.08 -7.25
C TYR A 20 3.82 -21.06 -8.00
N LEU A 21 2.55 -21.22 -7.61
CA LEU A 21 1.57 -22.05 -8.33
C LEU A 21 1.33 -21.56 -9.76
N LEU A 22 1.26 -20.23 -9.96
CA LEU A 22 1.02 -19.64 -11.27
C LEU A 22 2.26 -19.63 -12.17
N THR A 23 3.45 -19.45 -11.59
CA THR A 23 4.69 -19.19 -12.37
C THR A 23 5.66 -20.37 -12.36
N GLY A 24 5.54 -21.29 -11.40
CA GLY A 24 6.52 -22.35 -11.14
C GLY A 24 7.87 -21.85 -10.62
N SER A 25 8.02 -20.54 -10.35
CA SER A 25 9.30 -19.89 -10.02
C SER A 25 9.31 -19.30 -8.62
N VAL A 26 10.21 -19.81 -7.80
CA VAL A 26 10.48 -19.36 -6.42
C VAL A 26 10.93 -17.89 -6.38
N ILE A 27 11.70 -17.46 -7.40
CA ILE A 27 12.23 -16.10 -7.48
C ILE A 27 11.09 -15.09 -7.66
N VAL A 28 10.13 -15.41 -8.52
CA VAL A 28 8.97 -14.54 -8.76
C VAL A 28 8.08 -14.49 -7.51
N GLY A 29 7.88 -15.60 -6.81
CA GLY A 29 7.17 -15.63 -5.53
C GLY A 29 7.80 -14.74 -4.45
N GLY A 30 9.12 -14.74 -4.34
CA GLY A 30 9.85 -13.86 -3.43
C GLY A 30 9.75 -12.39 -3.82
N ALA A 31 9.84 -12.08 -5.12
CA ALA A 31 9.69 -10.72 -5.63
C ALA A 31 8.29 -10.16 -5.36
N VAL A 32 7.23 -10.94 -5.62
CA VAL A 32 5.84 -10.51 -5.40
C VAL A 32 5.58 -10.20 -3.92
N ALA A 33 6.10 -11.02 -3.01
CA ALA A 33 5.90 -10.81 -1.59
C ALA A 33 6.56 -9.51 -1.05
N LEU A 34 7.54 -8.95 -1.77
CA LEU A 34 8.14 -7.64 -1.47
C LEU A 34 7.48 -6.50 -2.27
N VAL A 35 7.00 -6.81 -3.48
CA VAL A 35 6.35 -5.84 -4.37
C VAL A 35 5.04 -5.34 -3.78
N GLU A 36 4.26 -6.20 -3.14
CA GLU A 36 2.97 -5.79 -2.55
C GLU A 36 3.10 -4.68 -1.49
N PRO A 37 3.95 -4.81 -0.45
CA PRO A 37 4.16 -3.71 0.49
C PRO A 37 4.82 -2.49 -0.15
N ALA A 38 5.70 -2.67 -1.15
CA ALA A 38 6.31 -1.55 -1.86
C ALA A 38 5.27 -0.73 -2.65
N ILE A 39 4.37 -1.40 -3.37
CA ILE A 39 3.26 -0.75 -4.09
C ILE A 39 2.35 -0.07 -3.07
N ASN A 40 2.00 -0.73 -1.96
CA ASN A 40 1.15 -0.13 -0.93
C ASN A 40 1.76 1.17 -0.37
N THR A 41 3.07 1.20 -0.11
CA THR A 41 3.77 2.44 0.29
C THR A 41 3.74 3.51 -0.80
N VAL A 42 4.00 3.15 -2.06
CA VAL A 42 3.99 4.10 -3.18
C VAL A 42 2.59 4.70 -3.38
N VAL A 43 1.55 3.85 -3.40
CA VAL A 43 0.16 4.28 -3.51
C VAL A 43 -0.21 5.19 -2.35
N PHE A 44 0.15 4.84 -1.12
CA PHE A 44 -0.13 5.68 0.04
C PHE A 44 0.58 7.04 -0.03
N TYR A 45 1.84 7.06 -0.50
CA TYR A 45 2.58 8.31 -0.70
C TYR A 45 1.93 9.22 -1.75
N PHE A 46 1.52 8.66 -2.89
CA PHE A 46 0.81 9.42 -3.92
C PHE A 46 -0.57 9.86 -3.45
N HIS A 47 -1.31 9.00 -2.75
CA HIS A 47 -2.62 9.30 -2.19
C HIS A 47 -2.54 10.48 -1.22
N ASP A 48 -1.61 10.45 -0.26
CA ASP A 48 -1.38 11.55 0.70
C ASP A 48 -1.00 12.86 -0.02
N LYS A 49 -0.14 12.78 -1.04
CA LYS A 49 0.28 13.96 -1.82
C LYS A 49 -0.85 14.58 -2.64
N VAL A 50 -1.72 13.76 -3.21
CA VAL A 50 -2.90 14.22 -3.97
C VAL A 50 -3.94 14.78 -3.00
N TRP A 51 -4.19 14.11 -1.88
CA TRP A 51 -5.16 14.54 -0.88
C TRP A 51 -4.78 15.90 -0.27
N LYS A 52 -3.51 16.10 0.09
CA LYS A 52 -2.99 17.40 0.57
C LYS A 52 -3.24 18.54 -0.41
N ARG A 53 -3.17 18.30 -1.73
CA ARG A 53 -3.48 19.31 -2.74
C ARG A 53 -4.97 19.63 -2.83
N ILE A 54 -5.82 18.62 -2.60
CA ILE A 54 -7.28 18.78 -2.58
C ILE A 54 -7.72 19.51 -1.30
N GLU A 55 -7.15 19.15 -0.15
CA GLU A 55 -7.38 19.82 1.14
C GLU A 55 -6.92 21.29 1.12
N ALA A 56 -5.76 21.57 0.51
CA ALA A 56 -5.28 22.95 0.35
C ALA A 56 -6.24 23.83 -0.49
N LYS A 57 -6.95 23.24 -1.47
CA LYS A 57 -8.00 23.95 -2.20
C LYS A 57 -9.24 24.20 -1.34
N LYS A 58 -9.61 23.24 -0.49
CA LYS A 58 -10.80 23.32 0.36
C LYS A 58 -10.67 24.37 1.47
N GLN A 59 -9.46 24.57 2.00
CA GLN A 59 -9.18 25.60 3.01
C GLN A 59 -9.37 27.02 2.44
N HIS A 60 -9.01 27.24 1.18
CA HIS A 60 -9.09 28.55 0.53
C HIS A 60 -10.54 29.00 0.20
N GLU A 61 -11.50 28.06 0.14
CA GLU A 61 -12.94 28.36 0.02
C GLU A 61 -13.59 28.68 1.37
N LEU A 62 -13.11 28.09 2.47
CA LEU A 62 -13.63 28.35 3.83
C LEU A 62 -13.21 29.73 4.35
N ASP A 63 -11.99 30.18 4.05
CA ASP A 63 -11.49 31.52 4.42
C ASP A 63 -12.12 32.65 3.57
N ALA A 64 -12.86 32.31 2.52
CA ALA A 64 -13.54 33.24 1.62
C ALA A 64 -15.03 33.48 1.99
N ILE A 65 -15.54 32.85 3.05
CA ILE A 65 -16.89 33.09 3.57
C ILE A 65 -16.80 34.16 4.66
N PRO A 66 -17.15 35.44 4.38
CA PRO A 66 -17.27 36.44 5.42
C PRO A 66 -18.44 36.08 6.35
N ALA A 67 -18.19 36.19 7.66
CA ALA A 67 -19.17 35.99 8.73
C ALA A 67 -20.28 37.05 8.73
#